data_AF-A0A846BZA7-F1
#
_entry.id   AF-A0A846BZA7-F1
#
_cell.length_a   1.000
_cell.length_b   1.000
_cell.length_c   1.000
_cell.angle_alpha   90.00
_cell.angle_beta   90.00
_cell.angle_gamma   90.00
#
_symmetry.space_group_name_H-M   'P 1'
#
loop_
_entity.id
_entity.type
_entity.pdbx_description
1 polymer ?
#
loop_
_entity_poly.entity_id
_entity_poly.type
_entity_poly.pdbx_seq_one_letter_code
_entity_poly.pdbx_strand_id
1 'polypeptide(L)'
;KLLHHLWHDRINMEFAEACMRAMLWHRHMYAPVNQFDAYLDSDEYKANADRAIKAYFKNNPLMLALHKLFPEMFIEQCRQASYYSNLGLFWEVMAPVFFEVSDLYDEGKITTVPEAMNFLVNGIFAIAGRPIYHHVYVGDECYEVIPKSKGFTWLYEAALPYVEAVFYRTAPFRGTKSYNAQAGEVPGDQKDFHYGVLYADKFPVGSAGIPPTLLMQDMYHFLPPYLQEFYTQRCRGEDDILNQIGVTFQRSMYCVTSAVFQALRTALCYPLDDPNPRHLQANRAFFEAQLDRFGRPEYGMKDAARLRNIQTPNYR
;
A
#
# COMPACT_ATOMS: atom_id res chain seq x y z
N LYS A 1 -0.92 10.67 26.48
CA LYS A 1 -0.39 9.81 25.38
C LYS A 1 0.05 8.43 25.87
N LEU A 2 0.96 8.30 26.85
CA LEU A 2 1.43 6.99 27.33
C LEU A 2 0.31 6.09 27.87
N LEU A 3 -0.56 6.62 28.74
CA LEU A 3 -1.69 5.84 29.29
C LEU A 3 -2.64 5.35 28.18
N HIS A 4 -2.98 6.22 27.22
CA HIS A 4 -3.74 5.85 26.03
C HIS A 4 -3.08 4.69 25.26
N HIS A 5 -1.75 4.73 25.06
CA HIS A 5 -1.03 3.64 24.38
C HIS A 5 -1.04 2.33 25.18
N LEU A 6 -0.85 2.40 26.50
CA LEU A 6 -0.87 1.23 27.38
C LEU A 6 -2.25 0.59 27.46
N TRP A 7 -3.31 1.39 27.29
CA TRP A 7 -4.70 0.94 27.29
C TRP A 7 -5.26 0.65 25.90
N HIS A 8 -4.42 0.64 24.86
CA HIS A 8 -4.79 0.42 23.46
C HIS A 8 -5.79 1.44 22.87
N ASP A 9 -5.93 2.61 23.49
CA ASP A 9 -6.66 3.76 22.94
C ASP A 9 -5.72 4.58 22.04
N ARG A 10 -5.39 4.04 20.87
CA ARG A 10 -4.36 4.56 19.97
C ARG A 10 -4.66 4.19 18.52
N ILE A 11 -4.02 4.90 17.60
CA ILE A 11 -3.90 4.45 16.22
C ILE A 11 -3.01 3.20 16.19
N ASN A 12 -3.47 2.17 15.48
CA ASN A 12 -2.77 0.91 15.28
C ASN A 12 -1.71 1.04 14.18
N MET A 13 -0.67 1.82 14.46
CA MET A 13 0.46 2.08 13.55
C MET A 13 1.17 0.80 13.06
N GLU A 14 1.00 -0.33 13.76
CA GLU A 14 1.49 -1.64 13.34
C GLU A 14 0.97 -2.07 11.97
N PHE A 15 -0.25 -1.65 11.58
CA PHE A 15 -0.75 -1.93 10.24
C PHE A 15 0.07 -1.20 9.18
N ALA A 16 0.44 0.06 9.43
CA ALA A 16 1.34 0.80 8.56
C ALA A 16 2.72 0.16 8.46
N GLU A 17 3.25 -0.32 9.58
CA GLU A 17 4.51 -1.07 9.55
C GLU A 17 4.39 -2.37 8.74
N ALA A 18 3.25 -3.08 8.82
CA ALA A 18 3.02 -4.27 8.02
C ALA A 18 2.99 -3.94 6.51
N CYS A 19 2.36 -2.83 6.12
CA CYS A 19 2.42 -2.33 4.74
C CYS A 19 3.85 -2.02 4.29
N MET A 20 4.61 -1.28 5.11
CA MET A 20 6.02 -0.97 4.82
C MET A 20 6.84 -2.25 4.66
N ARG A 21 6.73 -3.20 5.59
CA ARG A 21 7.46 -4.47 5.54
C ARG A 21 7.09 -5.29 4.31
N ALA A 22 5.83 -5.23 3.87
CA ALA A 22 5.42 -5.84 2.62
C ALA A 22 6.13 -5.19 1.42
N MET A 23 6.26 -3.85 1.39
CA MET A 23 7.01 -3.16 0.32
C MET A 23 8.51 -3.50 0.36
N LEU A 24 9.13 -3.52 1.54
CA LEU A 24 10.54 -3.86 1.72
C LEU A 24 10.85 -5.30 1.27
N TRP A 25 9.97 -6.24 1.60
CA TRP A 25 10.21 -7.66 1.33
C TRP A 25 9.96 -8.06 -0.13
N HIS A 26 9.02 -7.41 -0.81
CA HIS A 26 8.74 -7.62 -2.23
C HIS A 26 9.65 -6.73 -3.08
N ARG A 27 10.84 -7.22 -3.37
CA ARG A 27 11.88 -6.47 -4.10
C ARG A 27 11.64 -6.46 -5.61
N HIS A 28 12.34 -5.55 -6.31
CA HIS A 28 12.39 -5.45 -7.78
C HIS A 28 11.02 -5.31 -8.49
N MET A 29 9.99 -4.82 -7.80
CA MET A 29 8.69 -4.57 -8.42
C MET A 29 8.81 -3.46 -9.47
N TYR A 30 8.30 -3.71 -10.69
CA TYR A 30 8.36 -2.78 -11.82
C TYR A 30 9.79 -2.37 -12.26
N ALA A 31 10.81 -3.15 -11.94
CA ALA A 31 12.13 -2.96 -12.53
C ALA A 31 12.09 -3.15 -14.07
N PRO A 32 12.86 -2.38 -14.86
CA PRO A 32 13.83 -1.36 -14.46
C PRO A 32 13.22 0.05 -14.27
N VAL A 33 11.89 0.20 -14.36
CA VAL A 33 11.23 1.51 -14.24
C VAL A 33 11.32 2.04 -12.81
N ASN A 34 11.00 1.20 -11.82
CA ASN A 34 11.29 1.49 -10.43
C ASN A 34 12.78 1.31 -10.16
N GLN A 35 13.42 2.37 -9.68
CA GLN A 35 14.86 2.37 -9.38
C GLN A 35 15.18 2.45 -7.88
N PHE A 36 14.16 2.65 -7.03
CA PHE A 36 14.33 2.85 -5.59
C PHE A 36 15.06 1.68 -4.93
N ASP A 37 14.56 0.46 -5.12
CA ASP A 37 15.09 -0.75 -4.48
C ASP A 37 16.52 -1.08 -4.95
N ALA A 38 16.79 -0.94 -6.25
CA ALA A 38 18.12 -1.15 -6.82
C ALA A 38 19.14 -0.12 -6.28
N TYR A 39 18.72 1.12 -6.04
CA TYR A 39 19.59 2.14 -5.45
C TYR A 39 19.99 1.80 -4.02
N LEU A 40 19.12 1.15 -3.24
CA LEU A 40 19.46 0.76 -1.86
C LEU A 40 20.65 -0.23 -1.80
N ASP A 41 20.91 -0.98 -2.88
CA ASP A 41 22.08 -1.87 -2.98
C ASP A 41 23.37 -1.17 -3.42
N SER A 42 23.28 0.08 -3.88
CA SER A 42 24.41 0.81 -4.43
C SER A 42 25.44 1.20 -3.35
N ASP A 43 26.70 1.31 -3.77
CA ASP A 43 27.77 1.79 -2.89
C ASP A 43 27.54 3.23 -2.43
N GLU A 44 26.86 4.03 -3.25
CA GLU A 44 26.48 5.39 -2.90
C GLU A 44 25.49 5.42 -1.73
N TYR A 45 24.44 4.61 -1.78
CA TYR A 45 23.48 4.49 -0.68
C TYR A 45 24.18 4.00 0.60
N LYS A 46 25.02 2.96 0.50
CA LYS A 46 25.77 2.43 1.64
C LYS A 46 26.67 3.49 2.27
N ALA A 47 27.36 4.29 1.46
CA ALA A 47 28.18 5.39 1.95
C ALA A 47 27.34 6.47 2.66
N ASN A 48 26.20 6.86 2.08
CA ASN A 48 25.32 7.86 2.68
C ASN A 48 24.71 7.37 4.00
N ALA A 49 24.24 6.12 4.03
CA ALA A 49 23.69 5.46 5.21
C ALA A 49 24.77 5.32 6.31
N ASP A 50 25.99 4.91 5.97
CA ASP A 50 27.10 4.78 6.92
C ASP A 50 27.44 6.10 7.62
N ARG A 51 27.46 7.22 6.87
CA ARG A 51 27.63 8.55 7.46
C ARG A 51 26.51 8.88 8.46
N ALA A 52 25.25 8.64 8.08
CA ALA A 52 24.10 8.90 8.95
C ALA A 52 24.12 8.02 10.21
N ILE A 53 24.45 6.73 10.08
CA ILE A 53 24.56 5.78 11.21
C ILE A 53 25.67 6.22 12.19
N LYS A 54 26.86 6.56 11.68
CA LYS A 54 27.98 7.03 12.52
C LYS A 54 27.64 8.32 13.24
N ALA A 55 26.96 9.24 12.56
CA ALA A 55 26.48 10.48 13.17
C ALA A 55 25.44 10.21 14.27
N TYR A 56 24.49 9.31 14.01
CA TYR A 56 23.44 8.93 14.95
C TYR A 56 24.02 8.28 16.21
N PHE A 57 25.04 7.42 16.07
CA PHE A 57 25.70 6.74 17.19
C PHE A 57 26.91 7.47 17.76
N LYS A 58 27.20 8.72 17.36
CA LYS A 58 28.44 9.44 17.74
C LYS A 58 28.71 9.47 19.25
N ASN A 59 27.67 9.52 20.07
CA ASN A 59 27.74 9.56 21.53
C ASN A 59 27.53 8.18 22.21
N ASN A 60 27.45 7.11 21.43
CA ASN A 60 27.22 5.75 21.91
C ASN A 60 28.33 4.80 21.38
N PRO A 61 29.49 4.71 22.06
CA PRO A 61 30.64 3.94 21.59
C PRO A 61 30.36 2.44 21.45
N LEU A 62 29.43 1.90 22.26
CA LEU A 62 28.99 0.50 22.13
C LEU A 62 28.33 0.24 20.77
N MET A 63 27.43 1.13 20.35
CA MET A 63 26.73 0.99 19.07
C MET A 63 27.67 1.23 17.89
N LEU A 64 28.63 2.16 18.00
CA LEU A 64 29.68 2.34 17.00
C LEU A 64 30.58 1.11 16.86
N ALA A 65 30.95 0.47 17.97
CA ALA A 65 31.72 -0.76 17.95
C ALA A 65 30.93 -1.90 17.28
N LEU A 66 29.63 -2.01 17.59
CA LEU A 66 28.75 -3.00 16.98
C LEU A 66 28.61 -2.77 15.47
N HIS A 67 28.47 -1.51 15.03
CA HIS A 67 28.43 -1.15 13.60
C HIS A 67 29.74 -1.49 12.89
N LYS A 68 30.88 -1.28 13.56
CA LYS A 68 32.18 -1.66 13.02
C LYS A 68 32.34 -3.17 12.87
N LEU A 69 31.80 -3.96 13.80
CA LEU A 69 31.88 -5.43 13.77
C LEU A 69 30.88 -6.05 12.78
N PHE A 70 29.68 -5.48 12.68
CA PHE A 70 28.59 -5.97 11.82
C PHE A 70 27.99 -4.81 11.00
N PRO A 71 28.73 -4.29 10.00
CA PRO A 71 28.34 -3.09 9.26
C PRO A 71 27.00 -3.24 8.54
N GLU A 72 26.72 -4.41 7.97
CA GLU A 72 25.47 -4.66 7.26
C GLU A 72 24.23 -4.61 8.18
N MET A 73 24.38 -4.90 9.47
CA MET A 73 23.25 -4.96 10.39
C MET A 73 22.48 -3.63 10.47
N PHE A 74 23.21 -2.53 10.62
CA PHE A 74 22.58 -1.20 10.69
C PHE A 74 22.27 -0.61 9.32
N ILE A 75 22.99 -1.03 8.27
CA ILE A 75 22.64 -0.67 6.89
C ILE A 75 21.26 -1.23 6.54
N GLU A 76 20.97 -2.49 6.90
CA GLU A 76 19.64 -3.08 6.70
C GLU A 76 18.54 -2.37 7.51
N GLN A 77 18.83 -1.93 8.73
CA GLN A 77 17.91 -1.07 9.50
C GLN A 77 17.69 0.29 8.81
N CYS A 78 18.74 0.86 8.21
CA CYS A 78 18.62 2.09 7.43
C CYS A 78 17.78 1.88 6.15
N ARG A 79 17.89 0.73 5.48
CA ARG A 79 17.01 0.36 4.35
C ARG A 79 15.55 0.29 4.79
N GLN A 80 15.28 -0.33 5.94
CA GLN A 80 13.93 -0.34 6.51
C GLN A 80 13.43 1.09 6.78
N ALA A 81 14.27 1.97 7.34
CA ALA A 81 13.96 3.39 7.52
C ALA A 81 13.67 4.12 6.19
N SER A 82 14.42 3.81 5.13
CA SER A 82 14.17 4.35 3.79
C SER A 82 12.80 3.93 3.24
N TYR A 83 12.36 2.69 3.48
CA TYR A 83 11.00 2.25 3.12
C TYR A 83 9.92 2.89 3.99
N TYR A 84 10.17 3.17 5.26
CA TYR A 84 9.26 3.99 6.07
C TYR A 84 9.10 5.39 5.49
N SER A 85 10.21 6.03 5.08
CA SER A 85 10.17 7.34 4.40
C SER A 85 9.37 7.27 3.10
N ASN A 86 9.60 6.24 2.28
CA ASN A 86 8.87 6.02 1.03
C ASN A 86 7.35 5.87 1.25
N LEU A 87 6.94 5.00 2.19
CA LEU A 87 5.52 4.83 2.53
C LEU A 87 4.90 6.11 3.11
N GLY A 88 5.65 6.83 3.96
CA GLY A 88 5.20 8.12 4.50
C GLY A 88 4.94 9.15 3.41
N LEU A 89 5.86 9.30 2.45
CA LEU A 89 5.71 10.18 1.29
C LEU A 89 4.56 9.72 0.36
N PHE A 90 4.30 8.42 0.28
CA PHE A 90 3.12 7.90 -0.42
C PHE A 90 1.82 8.41 0.21
N TRP A 91 1.67 8.27 1.53
CA TRP A 91 0.46 8.68 2.24
C TRP A 91 0.32 10.18 2.45
N GLU A 92 1.42 10.95 2.46
CA GLU A 92 1.39 12.42 2.44
C GLU A 92 0.60 12.96 1.24
N VAL A 93 0.59 12.20 0.13
CA VAL A 93 -0.20 12.52 -1.05
C VAL A 93 -1.63 11.98 -0.94
N MET A 94 -1.78 10.70 -0.59
CA MET A 94 -3.10 10.06 -0.65
C MET A 94 -4.08 10.60 0.41
N ALA A 95 -3.60 11.05 1.57
CA ALA A 95 -4.47 11.58 2.61
C ALA A 95 -5.22 12.86 2.16
N PRO A 96 -4.57 13.92 1.66
CA PRO A 96 -5.26 15.07 1.06
C PRO A 96 -6.21 14.70 -0.07
N VAL A 97 -5.83 13.75 -0.93
CA VAL A 97 -6.69 13.28 -2.02
C VAL A 97 -8.00 12.69 -1.47
N PHE A 98 -7.94 11.88 -0.41
CA PHE A 98 -9.14 11.30 0.19
C PHE A 98 -9.97 12.29 1.00
N PHE A 99 -9.33 13.28 1.65
CA PHE A 99 -10.06 14.37 2.30
C PHE A 99 -10.87 15.17 1.26
N GLU A 100 -10.24 15.58 0.16
CA GLU A 100 -10.93 16.37 -0.87
C GLU A 100 -12.06 15.58 -1.55
N VAL A 101 -11.91 14.27 -1.80
CA VAL A 101 -13.02 13.44 -2.33
C VAL A 101 -14.22 13.45 -1.37
N SER A 102 -13.97 13.39 -0.06
CA SER A 102 -15.03 13.43 0.95
C SER A 102 -15.73 14.80 0.94
N ASP A 103 -14.97 15.89 0.95
CA ASP A 103 -15.52 17.25 0.95
C ASP A 103 -16.35 17.50 -0.32
N LEU A 104 -15.86 17.09 -1.48
CA LEU A 104 -16.59 17.20 -2.75
C LEU A 104 -17.86 16.33 -2.80
N TYR A 105 -17.88 15.19 -2.10
CA TYR A 105 -19.08 14.38 -1.95
C TYR A 105 -20.11 15.09 -1.06
N ASP A 106 -19.68 15.65 0.07
CA ASP A 106 -20.54 16.38 1.01
C ASP A 106 -21.12 17.66 0.37
N GLU A 107 -20.36 18.31 -0.52
CA GLU A 107 -20.83 19.44 -1.34
C GLU A 107 -21.77 19.04 -2.49
N GLY A 108 -21.98 17.74 -2.74
CA GLY A 108 -22.79 17.23 -3.83
C GLY A 108 -22.16 17.38 -5.22
N LYS A 109 -20.85 17.64 -5.30
CA LYS A 109 -20.08 17.76 -6.56
C LYS A 109 -19.64 16.40 -7.09
N ILE A 110 -19.47 15.41 -6.23
CA ILE A 110 -19.26 14.01 -6.60
C ILE A 110 -20.53 13.24 -6.26
N THR A 111 -21.20 12.72 -7.27
CA THR A 111 -22.48 11.99 -7.12
C THR A 111 -22.40 10.54 -7.59
N THR A 112 -21.36 10.21 -8.36
CA THR A 112 -21.19 8.87 -8.94
C THR A 112 -19.78 8.31 -8.74
N VAL A 113 -19.65 6.98 -8.78
CA VAL A 113 -18.34 6.29 -8.69
C VAL A 113 -17.38 6.69 -9.83
N PRO A 114 -17.83 6.81 -11.11
CA PRO A 114 -16.96 7.31 -12.17
C PRO A 114 -16.39 8.70 -11.91
N GLU A 115 -17.17 9.63 -11.32
CA GLU A 115 -16.68 10.97 -10.94
C GLU A 115 -15.58 10.87 -9.86
N ALA A 116 -15.82 10.08 -8.82
CA ALA A 116 -14.82 9.83 -7.78
C ALA A 116 -13.54 9.20 -8.34
N MET A 117 -13.68 8.23 -9.25
CA MET A 117 -12.54 7.60 -9.92
C MET A 117 -11.77 8.58 -10.81
N ASN A 118 -12.47 9.43 -11.55
CA ASN A 118 -11.83 10.46 -12.38
C ASN A 118 -11.08 11.48 -11.52
N PHE A 119 -11.63 11.86 -10.37
CA PHE A 119 -10.94 12.70 -9.40
C PHE A 119 -9.62 12.04 -8.95
N LEU A 120 -9.66 10.75 -8.58
CA LEU A 120 -8.45 10.00 -8.19
C LEU A 120 -7.41 9.94 -9.31
N VAL A 121 -7.83 9.69 -10.56
CA VAL A 121 -6.92 9.68 -11.73
C VAL A 121 -6.23 11.02 -11.90
N ASN A 122 -6.99 12.11 -11.86
CA ASN A 122 -6.44 13.47 -11.97
C ASN A 122 -5.50 13.79 -10.80
N GLY A 123 -5.88 13.40 -9.59
CA GLY A 123 -5.06 13.51 -8.39
C GLY A 123 -3.71 12.82 -8.58
N ILE A 124 -3.70 11.56 -9.03
CA ILE A 124 -2.48 10.78 -9.32
C ILE A 124 -1.57 11.51 -10.33
N PHE A 125 -2.12 12.02 -11.43
CA PHE A 125 -1.32 12.71 -12.44
C PHE A 125 -0.73 14.03 -11.93
N ALA A 126 -1.48 14.79 -11.13
CA ALA A 126 -1.04 16.08 -10.60
C ALA A 126 0.19 15.96 -9.69
N ILE A 127 0.37 14.81 -9.03
CA ILE A 127 1.41 14.57 -8.03
C ILE A 127 2.44 13.54 -8.46
N ALA A 128 2.30 12.94 -9.65
CA ALA A 128 3.13 11.85 -10.14
C ALA A 128 4.63 12.15 -10.07
N GLY A 129 5.02 13.40 -10.30
CA GLY A 129 6.40 13.89 -10.27
C GLY A 129 6.89 14.36 -8.90
N ARG A 130 6.12 14.25 -7.81
CA ARG A 130 6.61 14.63 -6.47
C ARG A 130 7.84 13.77 -6.10
N PRO A 131 8.90 14.37 -5.52
CA PRO A 131 10.14 13.64 -5.28
C PRO A 131 10.01 12.64 -4.14
N ILE A 132 10.64 11.48 -4.30
CA ILE A 132 10.86 10.50 -3.23
C ILE A 132 12.31 10.63 -2.74
N TYR A 133 12.47 10.72 -1.42
CA TYR A 133 13.76 10.95 -0.77
C TYR A 133 13.76 10.39 0.66
N HIS A 134 14.95 10.36 1.26
CA HIS A 134 15.12 9.99 2.67
C HIS A 134 16.17 10.92 3.28
N HIS A 135 15.69 11.89 4.05
CA HIS A 135 16.51 12.84 4.78
C HIS A 135 16.42 12.51 6.27
N VAL A 136 17.56 12.19 6.88
CA VAL A 136 17.67 11.85 8.30
C VAL A 136 18.23 13.05 9.04
N TYR A 137 17.51 13.54 10.05
CA TYR A 137 17.97 14.64 10.88
C TYR A 137 18.60 14.09 12.17
N VAL A 138 19.87 14.42 12.41
CA VAL A 138 20.61 14.04 13.62
C VAL A 138 21.08 15.30 14.33
N GLY A 139 20.35 15.71 15.37
CA GLY A 139 20.49 17.06 15.93
C GLY A 139 20.05 18.10 14.89
N ASP A 140 20.88 19.12 14.65
CA ASP A 140 20.59 20.18 13.69
C ASP A 140 21.07 19.89 12.25
N GLU A 141 21.66 18.71 12.02
CA GLU A 141 22.25 18.34 10.73
C GLU A 141 21.35 17.37 9.95
N CYS A 142 21.20 17.64 8.65
CA CYS A 142 20.47 16.81 7.71
C CYS A 142 21.42 15.90 6.93
N TYR A 143 21.20 14.60 7.01
CA TYR A 143 21.90 13.57 6.24
C TYR A 143 20.98 13.08 5.12
N GLU A 144 21.31 13.43 3.87
CA GLU A 144 20.60 12.94 2.70
C GLU A 144 21.01 11.49 2.40
N VAL A 145 20.28 10.53 2.97
CA VAL A 145 20.49 9.09 2.73
C VAL A 145 20.09 8.73 1.29
N ILE A 146 18.94 9.25 0.86
CA ILE A 146 18.49 9.23 -0.53
C ILE A 146 18.23 10.69 -0.93
N PRO A 147 19.10 11.31 -1.74
CA PRO A 147 18.97 12.71 -2.10
C PRO A 147 17.91 12.89 -3.19
N LYS A 148 17.23 14.05 -3.19
CA LYS A 148 16.23 14.41 -4.22
C LYS A 148 16.83 14.43 -5.63
N SER A 149 18.13 14.68 -5.76
CA SER A 149 18.86 14.68 -7.04
C SER A 149 18.86 13.33 -7.76
N LYS A 150 18.45 12.24 -7.10
CA LYS A 150 18.23 10.95 -7.75
C LYS A 150 17.07 10.95 -8.75
N GLY A 151 16.17 11.94 -8.66
CA GLY A 151 15.04 12.05 -9.57
C GLY A 151 13.99 10.95 -9.37
N PHE A 152 13.97 10.30 -8.20
CA PHE A 152 12.89 9.38 -7.83
C PHE A 152 11.58 10.15 -7.67
N THR A 153 10.52 9.60 -8.24
CA THR A 153 9.21 10.20 -8.36
C THR A 153 8.15 9.36 -7.66
N TRP A 154 7.11 10.01 -7.18
CA TRP A 154 6.05 9.38 -6.42
C TRP A 154 5.37 8.22 -7.19
N LEU A 155 5.12 8.40 -8.49
CA LEU A 155 4.40 7.39 -9.28
C LEU A 155 5.18 6.07 -9.36
N TYR A 156 6.42 6.13 -9.83
CA TYR A 156 7.21 4.92 -10.11
C TYR A 156 7.86 4.33 -8.86
N GLU A 157 8.29 5.18 -7.92
CA GLU A 157 9.05 4.73 -6.74
C GLU A 157 8.20 4.42 -5.52
N ALA A 158 6.96 4.92 -5.45
CA ALA A 158 6.09 4.72 -4.29
C ALA A 158 4.73 4.12 -4.65
N ALA A 159 3.99 4.73 -5.58
CA ALA A 159 2.59 4.35 -5.83
C ALA A 159 2.42 2.98 -6.51
N LEU A 160 3.11 2.73 -7.62
CA LEU A 160 3.02 1.42 -8.30
C LEU A 160 3.54 0.28 -7.41
N PRO A 161 4.73 0.38 -6.78
CA PRO A 161 5.19 -0.59 -5.79
C PRO A 161 4.20 -0.82 -4.65
N TYR A 162 3.59 0.25 -4.12
CA TYR A 162 2.62 0.14 -3.03
C TYR A 162 1.39 -0.67 -3.44
N VAL A 163 0.80 -0.37 -4.62
CA VAL A 163 -0.35 -1.13 -5.12
C VAL A 163 0.01 -2.62 -5.27
N GLU A 164 1.16 -2.92 -5.85
CA GLU A 164 1.60 -4.31 -6.02
C GLU A 164 1.85 -5.02 -4.67
N ALA A 165 2.60 -4.40 -3.77
CA ALA A 165 2.96 -5.01 -2.49
C ALA A 165 1.79 -5.08 -1.49
N VAL A 166 0.90 -4.10 -1.46
CA VAL A 166 -0.15 -4.00 -0.43
C VAL A 166 -1.51 -4.45 -0.95
N PHE A 167 -1.86 -4.11 -2.20
CA PHE A 167 -3.20 -4.43 -2.73
C PHE A 167 -3.25 -5.82 -3.35
N TYR A 168 -2.18 -6.24 -4.04
CA TYR A 168 -2.10 -7.58 -4.64
C TYR A 168 -1.47 -8.61 -3.70
N ARG A 169 -0.22 -8.38 -3.29
CA ARG A 169 0.61 -9.43 -2.69
C ARG A 169 0.40 -9.57 -1.20
N THR A 170 0.96 -8.64 -0.42
CA THR A 170 1.14 -8.63 1.03
C THR A 170 1.63 -9.96 1.63
N ALA A 171 2.02 -9.96 2.91
CA ALA A 171 2.41 -11.21 3.56
C ALA A 171 1.18 -12.12 3.82
N PRO A 172 1.28 -13.45 3.66
CA PRO A 172 0.19 -14.37 3.97
C PRO A 172 -0.30 -14.18 5.41
N PHE A 173 -1.62 -14.19 5.61
CA PHE A 173 -2.15 -13.99 6.96
C PHE A 173 -1.93 -15.24 7.79
N ARG A 174 -1.32 -15.06 8.96
CA ARG A 174 -1.00 -16.17 9.88
C ARG A 174 -2.24 -16.91 10.38
N GLY A 175 -3.40 -16.26 10.39
CA GLY A 175 -4.68 -16.86 10.75
C GLY A 175 -5.39 -17.60 9.62
N THR A 176 -4.94 -17.50 8.35
CA THR A 176 -5.65 -18.09 7.20
C THR A 176 -4.81 -19.02 6.34
N LYS A 177 -3.47 -19.02 6.49
CA LYS A 177 -2.55 -19.83 5.70
C LYS A 177 -1.51 -20.51 6.59
N SER A 178 -1.26 -21.78 6.29
CA SER A 178 -0.19 -22.55 6.91
C SER A 178 1.15 -22.23 6.26
N TYR A 179 2.12 -21.80 7.07
CA TYR A 179 3.51 -21.62 6.66
C TYR A 179 4.30 -22.94 6.68
N ASN A 180 3.64 -24.07 6.88
CA ASN A 180 4.27 -25.37 6.77
C ASN A 180 4.73 -25.60 5.33
N ALA A 181 6.05 -25.67 5.12
CA ALA A 181 6.65 -25.85 3.80
C ALA A 181 6.18 -27.13 3.09
N GLN A 182 5.74 -28.15 3.83
CA GLN A 182 5.22 -29.39 3.26
C GLN A 182 3.76 -29.28 2.79
N ALA A 183 2.99 -28.33 3.30
CA ALA A 183 1.57 -28.17 2.98
C ALA A 183 1.34 -27.46 1.65
N GLY A 184 2.32 -26.67 1.18
CA GLY A 184 2.24 -25.98 -0.12
C GLY A 184 1.16 -24.89 -0.21
N GLU A 185 0.66 -24.36 0.92
CA GLU A 185 -0.38 -23.33 0.94
C GLU A 185 0.14 -21.91 0.65
N VAL A 186 1.44 -21.68 0.87
CA VAL A 186 2.12 -20.42 0.55
C VAL A 186 2.98 -20.65 -0.70
N PRO A 187 2.86 -19.83 -1.76
CA PRO A 187 3.67 -19.96 -2.96
C PRO A 187 5.17 -19.91 -2.68
N GLY A 188 5.95 -20.65 -3.47
CA GLY A 188 7.41 -20.56 -3.46
C GLY A 188 7.93 -19.23 -4.03
N ASP A 189 7.20 -18.66 -5.01
CA ASP A 189 7.55 -17.41 -5.66
C ASP A 189 6.70 -16.24 -5.16
N GLN A 190 7.33 -15.14 -4.77
CA GLN A 190 6.65 -13.93 -4.27
C GLN A 190 5.67 -13.29 -5.27
N LYS A 191 5.85 -13.49 -6.58
CA LYS A 191 4.95 -12.95 -7.62
C LYS A 191 3.55 -13.57 -7.58
N ASP A 192 3.40 -14.72 -6.93
CA ASP A 192 2.13 -15.46 -6.83
C ASP A 192 1.40 -15.18 -5.50
N PHE A 193 1.91 -14.24 -4.70
CA PHE A 193 1.29 -13.83 -3.45
C PHE A 193 -0.01 -13.08 -3.76
N HIS A 194 -1.08 -13.49 -3.08
CA HIS A 194 -2.45 -13.06 -3.36
C HIS A 194 -3.22 -12.85 -2.04
N TYR A 195 -2.60 -12.11 -1.13
CA TYR A 195 -3.11 -11.90 0.23
C TYR A 195 -3.45 -10.44 0.49
N GLY A 196 -3.19 -9.56 -0.48
CA GLY A 196 -3.49 -8.13 -0.39
C GLY A 196 -4.99 -7.84 -0.32
N VAL A 197 -5.34 -6.57 -0.16
CA VAL A 197 -6.73 -6.16 0.11
C VAL A 197 -7.73 -6.67 -0.95
N LEU A 198 -7.30 -6.83 -2.21
CA LEU A 198 -8.15 -7.27 -3.33
C LEU A 198 -8.44 -8.78 -3.32
N TYR A 199 -7.71 -9.56 -2.52
CA TYR A 199 -7.91 -11.01 -2.37
C TYR A 199 -8.35 -11.40 -0.96
N ALA A 200 -8.00 -10.57 0.03
CA ALA A 200 -8.23 -10.89 1.43
C ALA A 200 -9.73 -11.12 1.74
N ASP A 201 -10.01 -12.21 2.45
CA ASP A 201 -11.30 -12.45 3.09
C ASP A 201 -11.51 -11.44 4.22
N LYS A 202 -12.71 -10.86 4.29
CA LYS A 202 -13.09 -9.84 5.27
C LYS A 202 -13.95 -10.39 6.41
N PHE A 203 -14.51 -11.58 6.25
CA PHE A 203 -15.34 -12.18 7.28
C PHE A 203 -14.62 -12.52 8.59
N PRO A 204 -13.34 -12.94 8.59
CA PRO A 204 -12.61 -13.18 9.84
C PRO A 204 -12.00 -11.90 10.46
N VAL A 205 -12.32 -10.70 9.96
CA VAL A 205 -11.91 -9.45 10.62
C VAL A 205 -12.43 -9.43 12.06
N GLY A 206 -11.59 -9.02 13.01
CA GLY A 206 -11.88 -9.09 14.45
C GLY A 206 -11.37 -10.37 15.13
N SER A 207 -10.93 -11.37 14.36
CA SER A 207 -10.34 -12.60 14.89
C SER A 207 -8.81 -12.56 14.95
N ALA A 208 -8.22 -13.53 15.68
CA ALA A 208 -6.78 -13.62 15.87
C ALA A 208 -6.03 -13.96 14.56
N GLY A 209 -4.88 -13.33 14.35
CA GLY A 209 -4.00 -13.61 13.21
C GLY A 209 -4.43 -12.97 11.88
N ILE A 210 -5.36 -12.00 11.92
CA ILE A 210 -5.88 -11.25 10.75
C ILE A 210 -5.43 -9.78 10.81
N PRO A 211 -4.34 -9.39 10.13
CA PRO A 211 -3.77 -8.04 10.23
C PRO A 211 -4.71 -6.87 9.87
N PRO A 212 -5.58 -6.96 8.84
CA PRO A 212 -6.49 -5.88 8.49
C PRO A 212 -7.42 -5.42 9.61
N THR A 213 -7.64 -6.25 10.64
CA THR A 213 -8.43 -5.90 11.83
C THR A 213 -7.93 -4.61 12.49
N LEU A 214 -6.61 -4.39 12.53
CA LEU A 214 -6.00 -3.19 13.10
C LEU A 214 -6.49 -1.92 12.39
N LEU A 215 -6.51 -1.94 11.06
CA LEU A 215 -7.02 -0.80 10.28
C LEU A 215 -8.53 -0.66 10.40
N MET A 216 -9.29 -1.76 10.41
CA MET A 216 -10.76 -1.66 10.52
C MET A 216 -11.16 -1.07 11.88
N GLN A 217 -10.44 -1.42 12.94
CA GLN A 217 -10.62 -0.82 14.25
C GLN A 217 -10.27 0.67 14.22
N ASP A 218 -9.15 1.07 13.61
CA ASP A 218 -8.81 2.50 13.47
C ASP A 218 -9.88 3.26 12.70
N MET A 219 -10.32 2.74 11.54
CA MET A 219 -11.34 3.37 10.72
C MET A 219 -12.69 3.50 11.43
N TYR A 220 -13.04 2.53 12.28
CA TYR A 220 -14.26 2.59 13.09
C TYR A 220 -14.32 3.85 13.97
N HIS A 221 -13.20 4.25 14.58
CA HIS A 221 -13.14 5.43 15.44
C HIS A 221 -13.37 6.75 14.68
N PHE A 222 -13.14 6.77 13.36
CA PHE A 222 -13.24 7.95 12.51
C PHE A 222 -14.38 7.84 11.50
N LEU A 223 -15.35 6.95 11.73
CA LEU A 223 -16.50 6.83 10.83
C LEU A 223 -17.36 8.11 10.86
N PRO A 224 -17.77 8.62 9.69
CA PRO A 224 -18.76 9.68 9.63
C PRO A 224 -20.14 9.17 10.06
N PRO A 225 -21.00 10.05 10.63
CA PRO A 225 -22.31 9.64 11.18
C PRO A 225 -23.21 8.90 10.17
N TYR A 226 -23.19 9.30 8.90
CA TYR A 226 -24.02 8.66 7.85
C TYR A 226 -23.59 7.21 7.56
N LEU A 227 -22.31 6.87 7.71
CA LEU A 227 -21.85 5.49 7.58
C LEU A 227 -22.18 4.67 8.82
N GLN A 228 -22.07 5.27 10.01
CA GLN A 228 -22.50 4.58 11.24
C GLN A 228 -23.97 4.20 11.15
N GLU A 229 -24.86 5.14 10.78
CA GLU A 229 -26.28 4.86 10.58
C GLU A 229 -26.50 3.79 9.50
N PHE A 230 -25.77 3.86 8.38
CA PHE A 230 -25.83 2.88 7.31
C PHE A 230 -25.48 1.45 7.77
N TYR A 231 -24.46 1.28 8.61
CA TYR A 231 -24.06 -0.04 9.12
C TYR A 231 -25.00 -0.57 10.21
N THR A 232 -25.48 0.29 11.11
CA THR A 232 -26.38 -0.10 12.21
C THR A 232 -27.70 -0.68 11.70
N GLN A 233 -28.15 -0.27 10.51
CA GLN A 233 -29.38 -0.77 9.88
C GLN A 233 -29.19 -2.07 9.08
N ARG A 234 -27.99 -2.67 9.07
CA ARG A 234 -27.64 -3.83 8.23
C ARG A 234 -27.07 -4.97 9.06
N CYS A 235 -27.17 -6.20 8.52
CA CYS A 235 -26.54 -7.40 9.07
C CYS A 235 -26.79 -7.58 10.57
N ARG A 236 -25.75 -7.52 11.41
CA ARG A 236 -25.85 -7.61 12.88
C ARG A 236 -25.70 -6.23 13.56
N GLY A 237 -25.95 -5.15 12.84
CA GLY A 237 -25.83 -3.79 13.32
C GLY A 237 -24.41 -3.48 13.77
N GLU A 238 -24.26 -3.03 15.01
CA GLU A 238 -22.95 -2.67 15.56
C GLU A 238 -22.09 -3.90 15.92
N ASP A 239 -22.69 -5.09 16.09
CA ASP A 239 -21.97 -6.29 16.53
C ASP A 239 -20.94 -6.79 15.51
N ASP A 240 -21.21 -6.62 14.21
CA ASP A 240 -20.32 -7.04 13.12
C ASP A 240 -19.75 -5.85 12.32
N ILE A 241 -19.75 -4.66 12.90
CA ILE A 241 -19.40 -3.42 12.20
C ILE A 241 -18.00 -3.45 11.57
N LEU A 242 -17.02 -4.09 12.21
CA LEU A 242 -15.65 -4.21 11.64
C LEU A 242 -15.62 -5.01 10.34
N ASN A 243 -16.46 -6.04 10.22
CA ASN A 243 -16.60 -6.82 8.99
C ASN A 243 -17.26 -5.95 7.90
N GLN A 244 -18.35 -5.25 8.24
CA GLN A 244 -19.03 -4.36 7.32
C GLN A 244 -18.10 -3.25 6.78
N ILE A 245 -17.32 -2.60 7.67
CA ILE A 245 -16.26 -1.65 7.30
C ILE A 245 -15.23 -2.32 6.38
N GLY A 246 -14.80 -3.54 6.71
CA GLY A 246 -13.86 -4.32 5.90
C GLY A 246 -14.33 -4.55 4.47
N VAL A 247 -15.61 -4.87 4.29
CA VAL A 247 -16.22 -5.07 2.97
C VAL A 247 -16.32 -3.75 2.20
N THR A 248 -16.76 -2.66 2.83
CA THR A 248 -16.84 -1.36 2.14
C THR A 248 -15.46 -0.77 1.84
N PHE A 249 -14.50 -0.95 2.74
CA PHE A 249 -13.10 -0.58 2.50
C PHE A 249 -12.54 -1.35 1.28
N GLN A 250 -12.85 -2.64 1.16
CA GLN A 250 -12.46 -3.42 -0.02
C GLN A 250 -13.07 -2.87 -1.31
N ARG A 251 -14.33 -2.45 -1.30
CA ARG A 251 -14.98 -1.78 -2.45
C ARG A 251 -14.27 -0.47 -2.80
N SER A 252 -13.92 0.34 -1.81
CA SER A 252 -13.14 1.56 -2.03
C SER A 252 -11.77 1.26 -2.64
N MET A 253 -11.06 0.24 -2.14
CA MET A 253 -9.75 -0.14 -2.69
C MET A 253 -9.83 -0.71 -4.11
N TYR A 254 -10.94 -1.36 -4.49
CA TYR A 254 -11.20 -1.68 -5.90
C TYR A 254 -11.34 -0.43 -6.76
N CYS A 255 -12.08 0.60 -6.30
CA CYS A 255 -12.21 1.87 -7.03
C CYS A 255 -10.85 2.58 -7.18
N VAL A 256 -10.05 2.62 -6.11
CA VAL A 256 -8.68 3.16 -6.14
C VAL A 256 -7.81 2.37 -7.13
N THR A 257 -7.86 1.04 -7.11
CA THR A 257 -7.10 0.20 -8.06
C THR A 257 -7.56 0.44 -9.50
N SER A 258 -8.86 0.58 -9.74
CA SER A 258 -9.39 0.93 -11.06
C SER A 258 -8.92 2.32 -11.52
N ALA A 259 -8.82 3.30 -10.63
CA ALA A 259 -8.23 4.60 -10.94
C ALA A 259 -6.76 4.47 -11.35
N VAL A 260 -5.97 3.65 -10.63
CA VAL A 260 -4.58 3.36 -11.00
C VAL A 260 -4.47 2.71 -12.38
N PHE A 261 -5.34 1.76 -12.70
CA PHE A 261 -5.39 1.16 -14.04
C PHE A 261 -5.72 2.18 -15.13
N GLN A 262 -6.66 3.08 -14.89
CA GLN A 262 -7.01 4.14 -15.84
C GLN A 262 -5.87 5.14 -16.01
N ALA A 263 -5.18 5.52 -14.93
CA ALA A 263 -4.01 6.37 -14.98
C ALA A 263 -2.88 5.72 -15.79
N LEU A 264 -2.54 4.46 -15.50
CA LEU A 264 -1.53 3.71 -16.23
C LEU A 264 -1.87 3.54 -17.71
N ARG A 265 -3.12 3.19 -18.04
CA ARG A 265 -3.57 3.12 -19.43
C ARG A 265 -3.43 4.46 -20.14
N THR A 266 -3.74 5.56 -19.47
CA THR A 266 -3.56 6.91 -20.04
C THR A 266 -2.08 7.24 -20.27
N ALA A 267 -1.19 6.80 -19.37
CA ALA A 267 0.24 7.06 -19.48
C ALA A 267 0.95 6.18 -20.51
N LEU A 268 0.49 4.95 -20.72
CA LEU A 268 1.20 3.92 -21.50
C LEU A 268 0.52 3.52 -22.80
N CYS A 269 -0.76 3.86 -22.96
CA CYS A 269 -1.57 3.44 -24.09
C CYS A 269 -2.29 4.66 -24.70
N TYR A 270 -3.50 4.45 -25.24
CA TYR A 270 -4.20 5.44 -26.04
C TYR A 270 -5.46 5.96 -25.32
N PRO A 271 -6.01 7.12 -25.72
CA PRO A 271 -7.32 7.57 -25.28
C PRO A 271 -8.43 6.55 -25.59
N LEU A 272 -9.52 6.59 -24.82
CA LEU A 272 -10.64 5.66 -24.99
C LEU A 272 -11.53 6.01 -26.19
N ASP A 273 -11.49 7.26 -26.63
CA ASP A 273 -12.21 7.83 -27.77
C ASP A 273 -11.36 7.85 -29.06
N ASP A 274 -10.22 7.15 -29.07
CA ASP A 274 -9.37 7.07 -30.25
C ASP A 274 -10.07 6.30 -31.39
N PRO A 275 -10.21 6.89 -32.59
CA PRO A 275 -10.92 6.26 -33.70
C PRO A 275 -10.15 5.08 -34.32
N ASN A 276 -8.84 4.91 -34.02
CA ASN A 276 -8.04 3.84 -34.58
C ASN A 276 -8.33 2.51 -33.86
N PRO A 277 -8.84 1.48 -34.57
CA PRO A 277 -9.15 0.19 -33.95
C PRO A 277 -7.92 -0.50 -33.35
N ARG A 278 -6.71 -0.25 -33.86
CA ARG A 278 -5.47 -0.80 -33.28
C ARG A 278 -5.15 -0.17 -31.92
N HIS A 279 -5.46 1.12 -31.74
CA HIS A 279 -5.26 1.81 -30.47
C HIS A 279 -6.22 1.27 -29.41
N LEU A 280 -7.49 1.08 -29.76
CA LEU A 280 -8.49 0.45 -28.88
C LEU A 280 -8.13 -1.01 -28.55
N GLN A 281 -7.57 -1.76 -29.50
CA GLN A 281 -7.09 -3.12 -29.25
C GLN A 281 -5.92 -3.14 -28.26
N ALA A 282 -5.00 -2.18 -28.32
CA ALA A 282 -3.92 -2.05 -27.34
C ALA A 282 -4.45 -1.76 -25.93
N ASN A 283 -5.44 -0.87 -25.81
CA ASN A 283 -6.13 -0.59 -24.54
C ASN A 283 -6.82 -1.85 -23.99
N ARG A 284 -7.49 -2.63 -24.85
CA ARG A 284 -8.10 -3.90 -24.47
C ARG A 284 -7.06 -4.90 -23.94
N ALA A 285 -5.96 -5.10 -24.66
CA ALA A 285 -4.90 -6.01 -24.24
C ALA A 285 -4.29 -5.60 -22.88
N PHE A 286 -4.13 -4.30 -22.65
CA PHE A 286 -3.70 -3.78 -21.34
C PHE A 286 -4.68 -4.18 -20.23
N PHE A 287 -5.99 -3.94 -20.42
CA PHE A 287 -6.99 -4.29 -19.40
C PHE A 287 -7.13 -5.79 -19.21
N GLU A 288 -7.07 -6.58 -20.29
CA GLU A 288 -7.06 -8.05 -20.22
C GLU A 288 -5.87 -8.54 -19.38
N ALA A 289 -4.66 -8.03 -19.62
CA ALA A 289 -3.49 -8.40 -18.83
C ALA A 289 -3.64 -8.05 -17.34
N GLN A 290 -4.29 -6.93 -17.00
CA GLN A 290 -4.58 -6.60 -15.59
C GLN A 290 -5.64 -7.51 -14.96
N LEU A 291 -6.69 -7.86 -15.71
CA LEU A 291 -7.77 -8.72 -15.25
C LEU A 291 -7.36 -10.19 -15.16
N ASP A 292 -6.48 -10.65 -16.05
CA ASP A 292 -5.94 -12.01 -16.05
C ASP A 292 -5.26 -12.35 -14.72
N ARG A 293 -4.68 -11.35 -14.05
CA ARG A 293 -4.11 -11.50 -12.70
C ARG A 293 -5.10 -12.06 -11.69
N PHE A 294 -6.38 -11.70 -11.78
CA PHE A 294 -7.46 -12.22 -10.94
C PHE A 294 -8.03 -13.56 -11.45
N GLY A 295 -7.70 -13.95 -12.67
CA GLY A 295 -8.17 -15.20 -13.31
C GLY A 295 -7.24 -16.40 -13.11
N ARG A 296 -6.03 -16.17 -12.58
CA ARG A 296 -4.99 -17.17 -12.34
C ARG A 296 -5.46 -18.28 -11.39
N PRO A 297 -5.47 -19.57 -11.78
CA PRO A 297 -5.92 -20.66 -10.90
C PRO A 297 -4.89 -21.11 -9.86
N GLU A 298 -3.61 -20.76 -10.03
CA GLU A 298 -2.52 -21.21 -9.17
C GLU A 298 -2.78 -20.84 -7.70
N TYR A 299 -2.50 -21.77 -6.78
CA TYR A 299 -2.71 -21.60 -5.33
C TYR A 299 -4.12 -21.13 -4.91
N GLY A 300 -5.13 -21.30 -5.79
CA GLY A 300 -6.50 -20.82 -5.53
C GLY A 300 -6.67 -19.30 -5.68
N MET A 301 -5.75 -18.62 -6.39
CA MET A 301 -5.79 -17.16 -6.59
C MET A 301 -7.13 -16.67 -7.16
N LYS A 302 -7.67 -17.36 -8.17
CA LYS A 302 -8.97 -17.06 -8.78
C LYS A 302 -10.13 -17.13 -7.80
N ASP A 303 -10.10 -18.09 -6.88
CA ASP A 303 -11.15 -18.28 -5.88
C ASP A 303 -11.01 -17.29 -4.72
N ALA A 304 -9.78 -16.86 -4.42
CA ALA A 304 -9.50 -15.80 -3.44
C ALA A 304 -9.88 -14.41 -3.95
N ALA A 305 -9.81 -14.16 -5.26
CA ALA A 305 -10.10 -12.86 -5.86
C ALA A 305 -11.55 -12.41 -5.56
N ARG A 306 -11.72 -11.30 -4.84
CA ARG A 306 -13.05 -10.81 -4.41
C ARG A 306 -13.79 -9.98 -5.46
N LEU A 307 -13.24 -9.91 -6.68
CA LEU A 307 -13.76 -9.04 -7.74
C LEU A 307 -15.20 -9.40 -8.10
N ARG A 308 -15.58 -10.68 -8.11
CA ARG A 308 -16.97 -11.09 -8.37
C ARG A 308 -17.89 -10.82 -7.17
N ASN A 309 -17.37 -11.00 -5.95
CA ASN A 309 -18.15 -10.79 -4.72
C ASN A 309 -18.59 -9.33 -4.57
N ILE A 310 -17.67 -8.38 -4.76
CA ILE A 310 -17.94 -6.94 -4.58
C ILE A 310 -18.93 -6.36 -5.60
N GLN A 311 -19.15 -7.03 -6.74
CA GLN A 311 -20.18 -6.63 -7.73
C GLN A 311 -21.60 -6.93 -7.23
N THR A 312 -21.75 -7.79 -6.22
CA THR A 312 -23.06 -8.15 -5.68
C THR A 312 -23.46 -7.23 -4.53
N PRO A 313 -24.72 -6.78 -4.45
CA PRO A 313 -25.22 -6.04 -3.29
C PRO A 313 -25.25 -6.88 -1.99
N ASN A 314 -25.24 -8.21 -2.13
CA ASN A 314 -25.37 -9.17 -1.05
C ASN A 314 -24.04 -9.52 -0.37
N TYR A 315 -22.90 -9.10 -0.92
CA TYR A 315 -21.62 -9.18 -0.23
C TYR A 315 -21.51 -8.01 0.76
N ARG A 316 -21.83 -8.30 2.02
CA ARG A 316 -21.98 -7.36 3.12
C ARG A 316 -21.57 -7.99 4.44
#